data_AF-A0A453PYR0-F1
#
_entry.id   AF-A0A453PYR0-F1
#
_cell.length_a   1.000
_cell.length_b   1.000
_cell.length_c   1.000
_cell.angle_alpha   90.00
_cell.angle_beta   90.00
_cell.angle_gamma   90.00
#
_symmetry.space_group_name_H-M   'P 1'
#
loop_
_entity.id
_entity.type
_entity.pdbx_description
1 polymer ?
#
loop_
_entity_poly.entity_id
_entity_poly.type
_entity_poly.pdbx_seq_one_letter_code
_entity_poly.pdbx_strand_id
1 'polypeptide(L)'
;MGRLGAFNSSNLQLANSMLDFDPSYDSEEASAVMPSSFHDISDVEFQDSWGRVWVDLGTSDHLGLDVLLNCLTQLSSEHLGIKQVVFGGRKLGDWEEGMTSSDYGYKHFKI
;
A
#
# COMPACT_ATOMS: atom_id res chain seq x y z
N MET A 1 4.20 0.24 10.33
CA MET A 1 5.15 -0.19 9.28
C MET A 1 5.41 0.91 8.25
N GLY A 2 4.38 1.50 7.63
CA GLY A 2 4.54 2.57 6.63
C GLY A 2 5.40 3.77 7.00
N ARG A 3 4.91 4.62 7.90
CA ARG A 3 5.63 5.79 8.43
C ARG A 3 6.96 5.45 9.12
N LEU A 4 7.18 4.18 9.46
CA LEU A 4 8.40 3.69 10.11
C LEU A 4 9.47 3.24 9.10
N GLY A 5 9.20 3.36 7.79
CA GLY A 5 10.19 3.05 6.75
C GLY A 5 10.38 1.56 6.46
N ALA A 6 9.42 0.70 6.83
CA ALA A 6 9.55 -0.75 6.66
C ALA A 6 9.61 -1.22 5.20
N PHE A 7 9.20 -0.37 4.26
CA PHE A 7 9.18 -0.67 2.82
C PHE A 7 10.33 0.02 2.08
N ASN A 8 11.49 0.19 2.73
CA ASN A 8 12.64 0.85 2.12
C ASN A 8 13.43 -0.12 1.24
N SER A 9 13.18 -0.10 -0.07
CA SER A 9 13.92 -0.86 -1.07
C SER A 9 15.40 -0.49 -1.14
N SER A 10 15.77 0.72 -0.71
CA SER A 10 17.17 1.15 -0.65
C SER A 10 17.95 0.50 0.50
N ASN A 11 17.26 -0.16 1.44
CA ASN A 11 17.86 -0.80 2.63
C ASN A 11 17.42 -2.26 2.80
N LEU A 12 17.51 -3.05 1.73
CA LEU A 12 17.15 -4.48 1.72
C LEU A 12 18.34 -5.40 2.03
N GLN A 13 19.07 -5.13 3.10
CA GLN A 13 20.31 -5.86 3.45
C GLN A 13 20.11 -7.38 3.51
N LEU A 14 19.03 -7.85 4.15
CA LEU A 14 18.75 -9.28 4.25
C LEU A 14 18.35 -9.91 2.91
N ALA A 15 17.58 -9.20 2.08
CA ALA A 15 17.20 -9.72 0.77
C ALA A 15 18.39 -9.77 -0.21
N ASN A 16 19.37 -8.87 -0.01
CA ASN A 16 20.61 -8.82 -0.79
C ASN A 16 21.73 -9.68 -0.19
N SER A 17 21.51 -10.29 0.97
CA SER A 17 22.49 -11.16 1.61
C SER A 17 22.57 -12.52 0.92
N MET A 18 23.78 -13.11 0.90
CA MET A 18 23.97 -14.47 0.41
C MET A 18 23.47 -15.47 1.46
N LEU A 19 22.67 -16.45 1.04
CA LEU A 19 22.06 -17.47 1.90
C LEU A 19 23.07 -18.39 2.62
N ASP A 20 24.33 -18.36 2.19
CA ASP A 20 25.38 -19.24 2.72
C ASP A 20 26.01 -18.71 4.03
N PHE A 21 25.61 -17.52 4.49
CA PHE A 21 26.11 -16.90 5.72
C PHE A 21 24.97 -16.54 6.68
N ASP A 22 25.30 -16.42 7.97
CA ASP A 22 24.36 -15.93 8.95
C ASP A 22 23.88 -14.51 8.57
N PRO A 23 22.57 -14.26 8.53
CA PRO A 23 22.04 -12.95 8.20
C PRO A 23 22.54 -11.93 9.22
N SER A 24 23.13 -10.85 8.72
CA SER A 24 23.60 -9.72 9.52
C SER A 24 22.93 -8.43 9.05
N TYR A 25 22.85 -7.46 9.95
CA TYR A 25 22.24 -6.16 9.69
C TYR A 25 23.13 -5.06 10.23
N ASP A 26 23.54 -4.15 9.37
CA ASP A 26 24.40 -3.02 9.66
C ASP A 26 23.54 -1.76 9.89
N SER A 27 23.58 -1.23 11.11
CA SER A 27 22.83 -0.02 11.48
C SER A 27 23.43 1.25 10.89
N GLU A 28 24.74 1.30 10.66
CA GLU A 28 25.41 2.45 10.05
C GLU A 28 25.03 2.54 8.56
N GLU A 29 25.08 1.43 7.83
CA GLU A 29 24.60 1.35 6.44
C GLU A 29 23.12 1.72 6.34
N ALA A 30 22.28 1.19 7.23
CA ALA A 30 20.86 1.51 7.29
C ALA A 30 20.59 3.00 7.53
N SER A 31 21.45 3.68 8.30
CA SER A 31 21.32 5.11 8.58
C SER A 31 21.83 6.02 7.46
N ALA A 32 22.68 5.49 6.58
CA ALA A 32 23.32 6.23 5.49
C ALA A 32 22.42 6.34 4.23
N VAL A 33 21.44 5.45 4.08
CA VAL A 33 20.50 5.47 2.97
C VAL A 33 19.33 6.43 3.24
N MET A 34 18.76 7.03 2.19
CA MET A 34 17.55 7.84 2.36
C MET A 34 16.38 6.95 2.80
N PRO A 35 15.68 7.30 3.90
CA PRO A 35 14.53 6.54 4.35
C PRO A 35 13.38 6.71 3.35
N SER A 36 12.73 5.59 3.05
CA SER A 36 11.58 5.52 2.17
C SER A 36 10.35 5.13 3.01
N SER A 37 9.36 6.02 3.08
CA SER A 37 8.18 5.82 3.93
C SER A 37 6.94 6.41 3.29
N PHE A 38 5.81 5.72 3.43
CA PHE A 38 4.52 6.30 3.10
C PHE A 38 4.04 7.13 4.29
N HIS A 39 3.58 8.33 3.99
CA HIS A 39 3.30 9.34 5.00
C HIS A 39 1.89 9.24 5.55
N ASP A 40 0.91 8.83 4.74
CA ASP A 40 -0.47 8.87 5.18
C ASP A 40 -1.39 7.88 4.44
N ILE A 41 -2.51 7.58 5.07
CA ILE A 41 -3.56 6.71 4.52
C ILE A 41 -4.92 7.21 5.00
N SER A 42 -5.90 7.23 4.12
CA SER A 42 -7.29 7.57 4.48
C SER A 42 -8.04 6.36 5.02
N ASP A 43 -9.24 6.60 5.53
CA ASP A 43 -10.24 5.54 5.72
C ASP A 43 -10.49 4.78 4.41
N VAL A 44 -10.87 3.50 4.52
CA VAL A 44 -11.33 2.72 3.36
C VAL A 44 -12.78 3.08 3.09
N GLU A 45 -13.06 3.48 1.86
CA GLU A 45 -14.39 3.77 1.36
C GLU A 45 -14.90 2.62 0.49
N PHE A 46 -16.18 2.33 0.57
CA PHE A 46 -16.86 1.38 -0.29
C PHE A 46 -18.09 2.02 -0.90
N GLN A 47 -18.29 1.79 -2.19
CA GLN A 47 -19.54 2.04 -2.88
C GLN A 47 -19.87 0.83 -3.76
N ASP A 48 -21.03 0.22 -3.53
CA ASP A 48 -21.43 -1.02 -4.21
C ASP A 48 -20.31 -2.09 -4.20
N SER A 49 -19.77 -2.44 -5.37
CA SER A 49 -18.69 -3.42 -5.53
C SER A 49 -17.29 -2.81 -5.61
N TRP A 50 -17.16 -1.49 -5.42
CA TRP A 50 -15.89 -0.77 -5.45
C TRP A 50 -15.42 -0.46 -4.04
N GLY A 51 -14.15 -0.78 -3.77
CA GLY A 51 -13.42 -0.29 -2.61
C GLY A 51 -12.38 0.75 -3.06
N ARG A 52 -12.20 1.80 -2.27
CA ARG A 52 -11.22 2.85 -2.52
C ARG A 52 -10.50 3.21 -1.22
N VAL A 53 -9.21 3.48 -1.33
CA VAL A 53 -8.39 4.04 -0.26
C VAL A 53 -7.40 5.01 -0.88
N TRP A 54 -7.19 6.15 -0.22
CA TRP A 54 -6.13 7.08 -0.59
C TRP A 54 -4.88 6.79 0.25
N VAL A 55 -3.72 6.78 -0.40
CA VAL A 55 -2.43 6.55 0.24
C VAL A 55 -1.47 7.63 -0.23
N ASP A 56 -0.89 8.38 0.71
CA ASP A 56 0.28 9.21 0.44
C ASP A 56 1.52 8.35 0.55
N LEU A 57 2.01 7.92 -0.61
CA LEU A 57 3.26 7.16 -0.68
C LEU A 57 4.47 8.01 -0.28
N GLY A 58 4.41 9.34 -0.20
CA GLY A 58 5.53 10.15 0.28
C GLY A 58 6.84 9.86 -0.47
N THR A 59 7.86 9.39 0.25
CA THR A 59 9.13 8.89 -0.33
C THR A 59 9.15 7.38 -0.53
N SER A 60 8.04 6.67 -0.26
CA SER A 60 7.89 5.24 -0.54
C SER A 60 8.25 4.91 -1.98
N ASP A 61 9.01 3.85 -2.11
CA ASP A 61 9.46 3.31 -3.38
C ASP A 61 8.56 2.16 -3.86
N HIS A 62 8.99 1.55 -4.97
CA HIS A 62 8.28 0.50 -5.70
C HIS A 62 7.97 -0.75 -4.86
N LEU A 63 8.74 -1.04 -3.80
CA LEU A 63 8.53 -2.22 -2.97
C LEU A 63 7.15 -2.20 -2.28
N GLY A 64 6.71 -1.04 -1.81
CA GLY A 64 5.40 -0.90 -1.17
C GLY A 64 4.25 -1.26 -2.11
N LEU A 65 4.35 -0.88 -3.38
CA LEU A 65 3.35 -1.20 -4.41
C LEU A 65 3.35 -2.68 -4.78
N ASP A 66 4.53 -3.31 -4.90
CA ASP A 66 4.62 -4.74 -5.18
C ASP A 66 4.02 -5.57 -4.05
N VAL A 67 4.32 -5.23 -2.79
CA VAL A 67 3.72 -5.91 -1.62
C VAL A 67 2.19 -5.77 -1.64
N LEU A 68 1.67 -4.59 -1.96
CA LEU A 68 0.23 -4.37 -2.07
C LEU A 68 -0.39 -5.22 -3.19
N LEU A 69 0.21 -5.23 -4.38
CA LEU A 69 -0.27 -6.02 -5.51
C LEU A 69 -0.25 -7.53 -5.23
N ASN A 70 0.80 -8.01 -4.57
CA ASN A 70 0.89 -9.41 -4.14
C ASN A 70 -0.23 -9.75 -3.15
N CYS A 71 -0.49 -8.86 -2.18
CA CYS A 71 -1.58 -9.03 -1.23
C CYS A 71 -2.95 -9.06 -1.92
N LEU A 72 -3.23 -8.11 -2.83
CA LEU A 72 -4.48 -8.07 -3.58
C LEU A 72 -4.66 -9.30 -4.47
N THR A 73 -3.57 -9.81 -5.06
CA THR A 73 -3.61 -11.03 -5.88
C THR A 73 -4.02 -12.24 -5.04
N GLN A 74 -3.44 -12.41 -3.86
CA GLN A 74 -3.81 -13.50 -2.95
C GLN A 74 -5.23 -13.34 -2.38
N LEU A 75 -5.61 -12.11 -2.02
CA LEU A 75 -6.96 -11.82 -1.56
C LEU A 75 -8.01 -12.13 -2.64
N SER A 76 -7.68 -11.83 -3.90
CA SER A 76 -8.52 -12.14 -5.05
C SER A 76 -8.70 -13.64 -5.22
N SER A 77 -7.62 -14.42 -5.13
CA SER A 77 -7.65 -15.87 -5.38
C SER A 77 -8.37 -16.64 -4.27
N GLU A 78 -8.25 -16.21 -3.01
CA GLU A 78 -8.75 -16.98 -1.88
C GLU A 78 -10.10 -16.51 -1.33
N HIS A 79 -10.46 -15.23 -1.48
CA HIS A 79 -11.57 -14.65 -0.72
C HIS A 79 -12.59 -13.88 -1.57
N LEU A 80 -12.17 -13.00 -2.48
CA LEU A 80 -13.06 -11.97 -3.04
C LEU A 80 -13.26 -12.00 -4.57
N GLY A 81 -12.36 -12.61 -5.36
CA GLY A 81 -12.44 -12.57 -6.82
C GLY A 81 -12.39 -11.14 -7.38
N ILE A 82 -11.30 -10.42 -7.12
CA ILE A 82 -11.11 -9.04 -7.58
C ILE A 82 -11.01 -9.01 -9.11
N LYS A 83 -11.95 -8.30 -9.74
CA LYS A 83 -12.03 -8.19 -11.21
C LYS A 83 -11.08 -7.14 -11.79
N GLN A 84 -10.80 -6.08 -11.03
CA GLN A 84 -10.01 -4.96 -11.50
C GLN A 84 -9.36 -4.22 -10.32
N VAL A 85 -8.12 -3.79 -10.52
CA VAL A 85 -7.40 -2.85 -9.66
C VAL A 85 -7.01 -1.65 -10.51
N VAL A 86 -7.22 -0.44 -10.00
CA VAL A 86 -6.93 0.81 -10.72
C VAL A 86 -6.06 1.69 -9.85
N PHE A 87 -5.03 2.30 -10.43
CA PHE A 87 -4.11 3.22 -9.76
C PHE A 87 -4.21 4.63 -10.38
N GLY A 88 -4.02 5.67 -9.57
CA GLY A 88 -3.86 7.05 -10.04
C GLY A 88 -5.18 7.73 -10.48
N GLY A 89 -5.08 8.81 -11.28
CA GLY A 89 -6.24 9.59 -11.75
C GLY A 89 -6.35 10.96 -11.10
N ARG A 90 -6.39 12.04 -11.90
CA ARG A 90 -6.70 13.41 -11.39
C ARG A 90 -8.10 13.48 -10.76
N LYS A 91 -8.97 12.57 -11.21
CA LYS A 91 -10.25 12.17 -10.62
C LYS A 91 -10.45 10.70 -10.97
N LEU A 92 -10.05 9.80 -10.09
CA LEU A 92 -10.41 8.39 -10.19
C LEU A 92 -11.84 8.24 -9.66
N GLY A 93 -12.83 8.67 -10.45
CA GLY A 93 -14.23 8.71 -10.04
C GLY A 93 -14.42 9.32 -8.66
N ASP A 94 -14.53 10.66 -8.58
CA ASP A 94 -15.34 11.20 -7.47
C ASP A 94 -16.62 10.35 -7.49
N TRP A 95 -16.99 9.77 -6.35
CA TRP A 95 -18.35 9.21 -6.27
C TRP A 95 -19.26 10.35 -6.76
N GLU A 96 -20.19 10.08 -7.69
CA GLU A 96 -20.97 11.17 -8.29
C GLU A 96 -21.60 12.04 -7.20
N GLU A 97 -21.86 13.33 -7.46
CA GLU A 97 -22.42 14.23 -6.44
C GLU A 97 -23.64 13.58 -5.73
N GLY A 98 -23.52 13.34 -4.41
CA GLY A 98 -24.53 12.67 -3.59
C GLY A 98 -24.24 11.19 -3.24
N MET A 99 -23.27 10.55 -3.90
CA MET A 99 -22.92 9.14 -3.70
C MET A 99 -22.07 8.85 -2.45
N THR A 100 -21.80 9.86 -1.61
CA THR A 100 -21.23 9.68 -0.26
C THR A 100 -22.29 9.52 0.82
N SER A 101 -23.57 9.47 0.47
CA SER A 101 -24.65 9.11 1.41
C SER A 101 -24.77 7.59 1.56
N SER A 102 -25.05 7.14 2.79
CA SER A 102 -25.37 5.74 3.10
C SER A 102 -26.53 5.19 2.28
N ASP A 103 -27.44 6.06 1.83
CA ASP A 103 -28.61 5.68 1.02
C ASP A 103 -28.21 5.16 -0.37
N TYR A 104 -27.01 5.53 -0.85
CA TYR A 104 -26.41 5.06 -2.10
C TYR A 104 -25.37 3.95 -1.88
N GLY A 105 -25.44 3.26 -0.74
CA GLY A 105 -24.57 2.12 -0.43
C GLY A 105 -23.17 2.52 0.04
N TYR A 106 -22.91 3.81 0.26
CA TYR A 106 -21.62 4.29 0.77
C TYR A 106 -21.36 3.82 2.20
N LYS A 107 -20.19 3.23 2.41
CA LYS A 107 -19.69 2.83 3.72
C LYS A 107 -18.22 3.23 3.83
N HIS A 108 -17.80 3.68 5.01
CA HIS A 108 -16.39 3.90 5.29
C HIS A 108 -15.99 3.18 6.57
N PHE A 109 -14.74 2.73 6.61
CA PHE A 109 -14.17 2.04 7.75
C PHE A 109 -12.85 2.71 8.12
N LYS A 110 -12.73 3.07 9.41
CA LYS A 110 -11.51 3.63 9.97
C LYS A 110 -10.43 2.58 10.06
N ILE A 111 -9.18 2.97 9.76
CA ILE A 111 -7.99 2.14 9.83
C ILE A 111 -6.97 2.73 10.80
#